data_AF-A0A6G5NPX5-F1
#
_entry.id   AF-A0A6G5NPX5-F1
#
_cell.length_a   1.000
_cell.length_b   1.000
_cell.length_c   1.000
_cell.angle_alpha   90.00
_cell.angle_beta   90.00
_cell.angle_gamma   90.00
#
_symmetry.space_group_name_H-M   'P 1'
#
loop_
_entity.id
_entity.type
_entity.pdbx_description
1 polymer ?
#
loop_
_entity_poly.entity_id
_entity_poly.type
_entity_poly.pdbx_seq_one_letter_code
_entity_poly.pdbx_strand_id
1 'polypeptide(L)'
;KVITVSLEEQSFPSIVKVVSTASMLVSMHGAQLITSMFLPRGATLVELFPFAVNPEQYTPYKTLATLPGMDIHYISWRNSKEENTAIHPDRPWQQGGIAHLEKEEQQRILASTEVPRHLCCRNPEWLFRIYQDTLVDIPSFLEVLREGMKSKPNLKKTKIAS
;
A
#
# COMPACT_ATOMS: atom_id res chain seq x y z
N LYS A 1 1.30 21.63 -1.72
CA LYS A 1 2.46 21.38 -0.82
C LYS A 1 2.60 19.88 -0.65
N VAL A 2 3.81 19.33 -0.68
CA VAL A 2 4.09 17.91 -0.38
C VAL A 2 4.79 17.86 0.97
N ILE A 3 4.40 16.90 1.82
CA ILE A 3 4.98 16.69 3.15
C ILE A 3 5.24 15.20 3.31
N THR A 4 6.47 14.84 3.64
CA THR A 4 6.84 13.46 4.01
C THR A 4 6.71 13.31 5.52
N VAL A 5 6.19 12.17 5.96
CA VAL A 5 6.04 11.81 7.37
C VAL A 5 6.56 10.38 7.59
N SER A 6 7.26 10.17 8.70
CA SER A 6 7.86 8.91 9.11
C SER A 6 7.73 8.75 10.62
N LEU A 7 7.38 7.55 11.08
CA LEU A 7 7.38 7.22 12.51
C LEU A 7 8.79 7.25 13.14
N GLU A 8 9.84 7.22 12.32
CA GLU A 8 11.23 7.34 12.77
C GLU A 8 11.62 8.78 13.07
N GLU A 9 10.95 9.75 12.44
CA GLU A 9 11.30 11.18 12.53
C GLU A 9 10.29 11.99 13.33
N GLN A 10 8.99 11.64 13.26
CA GLN A 10 7.91 12.39 13.90
C GLN A 10 7.08 11.52 14.84
N SER A 11 6.60 12.13 15.91
CA SER A 11 5.64 11.48 16.81
C SER A 11 4.32 11.18 16.11
N PHE A 12 3.66 10.09 16.49
CA PHE A 12 2.36 9.72 15.92
C PHE A 12 1.30 10.86 15.96
N PRO A 13 1.13 11.63 17.06
CA PRO A 13 0.21 12.78 17.05
C PRO A 13 0.56 13.85 16.02
N SER A 14 1.85 14.05 15.73
CA SER A 14 2.31 15.01 14.72
C SER A 14 1.95 14.53 13.32
N ILE A 15 2.11 13.22 13.05
CA ILE A 15 1.70 12.59 11.79
C ILE A 15 0.18 12.71 11.62
N VAL A 16 -0.60 12.39 12.66
CA VAL A 16 -2.07 12.53 12.64
C VAL A 16 -2.47 13.97 12.30
N LYS A 17 -1.85 14.98 12.94
CA LYS A 17 -2.14 16.40 12.66
C LYS A 17 -1.90 16.76 11.19
N VAL A 18 -0.82 16.25 10.58
CA VAL A 18 -0.54 16.47 9.15
C VAL A 18 -1.58 15.77 8.29
N VAL A 19 -1.83 14.47 8.53
CA VAL A 19 -2.76 13.65 7.73
C VAL A 19 -4.19 14.19 7.80
N SER A 20 -4.65 14.69 8.94
CA SER A 20 -5.98 15.28 9.10
C SER A 20 -6.24 16.54 8.28
N THR A 21 -5.19 17.13 7.70
CA THR A 21 -5.29 18.30 6.81
C THR A 21 -4.92 17.97 5.36
N ALA A 22 -4.57 16.72 5.07
CA ALA A 22 -4.13 16.30 3.75
C ALA A 22 -5.31 16.09 2.78
N SER A 23 -5.16 16.53 1.54
CA SER A 23 -6.10 16.21 0.46
C SER A 23 -5.82 14.85 -0.17
N MET A 24 -4.60 14.33 0.01
CA MET A 24 -4.14 13.06 -0.53
C MET A 24 -3.05 12.48 0.37
N LEU A 25 -3.11 11.17 0.63
CA LEU A 25 -2.06 10.39 1.26
C LEU A 25 -1.57 9.34 0.25
N VAL A 26 -0.26 9.29 0.02
CA VAL A 26 0.39 8.31 -0.86
C VAL A 26 1.39 7.53 -0.02
N SER A 27 1.31 6.20 -0.01
CA SER A 27 2.28 5.38 0.72
C SER A 27 2.25 3.94 0.24
N MET A 28 3.38 3.25 0.44
CA MET A 28 3.47 1.80 0.32
C MET A 28 2.49 1.12 1.28
N HIS A 29 1.96 -0.03 0.85
CA HIS A 29 1.22 -0.95 1.69
C HIS A 29 2.04 -1.28 2.94
N GLY A 30 1.47 -1.06 4.11
CA GLY A 30 2.14 -1.30 5.39
C GLY A 30 1.30 -0.81 6.55
N ALA A 31 1.66 -1.20 7.77
CA ALA A 31 0.86 -0.91 8.97
C ALA A 31 0.64 0.60 9.21
N GLN A 32 1.62 1.46 8.85
CA GLN A 32 1.50 2.91 9.01
C GLN A 32 0.33 3.50 8.21
N LEU A 33 -0.12 2.84 7.13
CA LEU A 33 -1.24 3.33 6.33
C LEU A 33 -2.56 3.37 7.10
N ILE A 34 -2.64 2.79 8.31
CA ILE A 34 -3.76 2.98 9.23
C ILE A 34 -4.02 4.45 9.56
N THR A 35 -3.01 5.32 9.49
CA THR A 35 -3.19 6.77 9.68
C THR A 35 -4.13 7.39 8.66
N SER A 36 -4.39 6.71 7.54
CA SER A 36 -5.41 7.11 6.57
C SER A 36 -6.80 7.25 7.20
N MET A 37 -7.08 6.61 8.35
CA MET A 37 -8.32 6.80 9.07
C MET A 37 -8.57 8.25 9.53
N PHE A 38 -7.50 9.04 9.64
CA PHE A 38 -7.58 10.45 10.03
C PHE A 38 -7.71 11.39 8.85
N LEU A 39 -7.72 10.89 7.62
CA LEU A 39 -7.93 11.72 6.44
C LEU A 39 -9.31 12.39 6.49
N PRO A 40 -9.42 13.65 6.06
CA PRO A 40 -10.71 14.31 5.97
C PRO A 40 -11.56 13.65 4.87
N ARG A 41 -12.89 13.69 5.05
CA ARG A 41 -13.85 13.24 4.04
C ARG A 41 -13.53 13.85 2.68
N GLY A 42 -13.51 13.02 1.64
CA GLY A 42 -13.19 13.43 0.27
C GLY A 42 -11.72 13.57 -0.03
N ALA A 43 -10.83 13.30 0.92
CA ALA A 43 -9.43 13.07 0.62
C ALA A 43 -9.23 11.78 -0.18
N THR A 44 -8.03 11.64 -0.75
CA THR A 44 -7.67 10.48 -1.56
C THR A 44 -6.59 9.66 -0.85
N LEU A 45 -6.80 8.35 -0.72
CA LEU A 45 -5.77 7.40 -0.33
C LEU A 45 -5.23 6.73 -1.60
N VAL A 46 -3.92 6.85 -1.83
CA VAL A 46 -3.21 6.16 -2.90
C VAL A 46 -2.28 5.13 -2.26
N GLU A 47 -2.65 3.87 -2.39
CA GLU A 47 -1.92 2.74 -1.83
C GLU A 47 -1.02 2.10 -2.88
N LEU A 48 0.27 1.99 -2.58
CA LEU A 48 1.26 1.41 -3.49
C LEU A 48 1.61 -0.02 -3.06
N PHE A 49 1.61 -0.95 -4.00
CA PHE A 49 1.91 -2.35 -3.75
C PHE A 49 3.22 -2.77 -4.43
N PRO A 50 4.06 -3.54 -3.73
CA PRO A 50 5.25 -4.14 -4.33
C PRO A 50 4.89 -5.13 -5.45
N PHE A 51 5.88 -5.48 -6.28
CA PHE A 51 5.77 -6.57 -7.25
C PHE A 51 5.28 -7.88 -6.61
N ALA A 52 4.54 -8.66 -7.39
CA ALA A 52 3.86 -9.90 -6.97
C ALA A 52 2.79 -9.78 -5.88
N VAL A 53 2.57 -8.62 -5.26
CA VAL A 53 1.48 -8.42 -4.29
C VAL A 53 0.22 -7.92 -5.00
N ASN A 54 -0.86 -8.70 -4.90
CA ASN A 54 -2.14 -8.40 -5.56
C ASN A 54 -3.02 -7.45 -4.71
N PRO A 55 -3.31 -6.21 -5.17
CA PRO A 55 -4.11 -5.22 -4.43
C PRO A 55 -5.54 -5.67 -4.12
N GLU A 56 -6.09 -6.64 -4.85
CA GLU A 56 -7.45 -7.15 -4.61
C GLU A 56 -7.51 -8.24 -3.54
N GLN A 57 -6.35 -8.75 -3.08
CA GLN A 57 -6.27 -9.77 -2.04
C GLN A 57 -5.88 -9.21 -0.66
N TYR A 58 -5.24 -8.04 -0.63
CA TYR A 58 -4.76 -7.38 0.60
C TYR A 58 -5.40 -6.00 0.71
N THR A 59 -6.67 -5.98 1.09
CA THR A 59 -7.56 -4.81 0.97
C THR A 59 -7.95 -4.12 2.29
N PRO A 60 -7.21 -4.20 3.42
CA PRO A 60 -7.68 -3.61 4.68
C PRO A 60 -7.95 -2.11 4.57
N TYR A 61 -7.14 -1.38 3.79
CA TYR A 61 -7.29 0.06 3.62
C TYR A 61 -8.31 0.45 2.55
N LYS A 62 -8.51 -0.39 1.52
CA LYS A 62 -9.67 -0.30 0.63
C LYS A 62 -10.96 -0.45 1.45
N THR A 63 -11.04 -1.46 2.31
CA THR A 63 -12.18 -1.66 3.22
C THR A 63 -12.37 -0.44 4.14
N LEU A 64 -11.31 0.02 4.82
CA LEU A 64 -11.34 1.22 5.66
C LEU A 64 -11.91 2.42 4.90
N ALA A 65 -11.41 2.71 3.70
CA ALA A 65 -11.85 3.84 2.88
C ALA A 65 -13.33 3.76 2.49
N THR A 66 -13.87 2.54 2.35
CA THR A 66 -15.27 2.28 1.99
C THR A 66 -16.23 2.16 3.18
N LEU A 67 -15.74 2.22 4.43
CA LEU A 67 -16.62 2.19 5.60
C LEU A 67 -17.59 3.39 5.59
N PRO A 68 -18.85 3.21 6.03
CA PRO A 68 -19.82 4.30 6.11
C PRO A 68 -19.27 5.49 6.90
N GLY A 69 -19.33 6.68 6.31
CA GLY A 69 -18.88 7.92 6.94
C GLY A 69 -17.41 8.28 6.73
N MET A 70 -16.59 7.37 6.17
CA MET A 70 -15.19 7.68 5.84
C MET A 70 -15.08 8.57 4.60
N ASP A 71 -15.80 8.21 3.54
CA ASP A 71 -15.85 8.95 2.27
C ASP A 71 -14.45 9.26 1.72
N ILE A 72 -13.53 8.30 1.85
CA ILE A 72 -12.17 8.40 1.32
C ILE A 72 -12.15 7.81 -0.08
N HIS A 73 -11.59 8.55 -1.04
CA HIS A 73 -11.39 8.05 -2.39
C HIS A 73 -10.17 7.14 -2.44
N TYR A 74 -10.35 5.86 -2.76
CA TYR A 74 -9.27 4.87 -2.77
C TYR A 74 -8.73 4.65 -4.19
N ILE A 75 -7.41 4.64 -4.33
CA ILE A 75 -6.67 4.29 -5.55
C ILE A 75 -5.56 3.32 -5.16
N SER A 76 -5.38 2.23 -5.90
CA SER A 76 -4.22 1.35 -5.76
C SER A 76 -3.33 1.42 -6.99
N TRP A 77 -2.02 1.41 -6.77
CA TRP A 77 -1.00 1.19 -7.79
C TRP A 77 -0.17 -0.04 -7.40
N ARG A 78 0.24 -0.84 -8.37
CA ARG A 78 1.10 -2.02 -8.14
C ARG A 78 2.31 -1.91 -9.04
N ASN A 79 3.49 -2.24 -8.51
CA ASN A 79 4.66 -2.44 -9.36
C ASN A 79 4.47 -3.69 -10.23
N SER A 80 4.41 -3.50 -11.55
CA SER A 80 4.32 -4.59 -12.53
C SER A 80 5.68 -4.97 -13.13
N LYS A 81 6.75 -4.23 -12.80
CA LYS A 81 8.09 -4.38 -13.36
C LYS A 81 9.01 -5.06 -12.34
N GLU A 82 9.47 -6.27 -12.66
CA GLU A 82 10.38 -7.00 -11.79
C GLU A 82 11.73 -6.27 -11.67
N GLU A 83 12.19 -5.62 -12.75
CA GLU A 83 13.40 -4.80 -12.77
C GLU A 83 13.38 -3.60 -11.81
N ASN A 84 12.18 -3.19 -11.37
CA ASN A 84 11.97 -2.15 -10.37
C ASN A 84 11.89 -2.69 -8.93
N THR A 85 12.31 -3.93 -8.72
CA THR A 85 12.24 -4.61 -7.42
C THR A 85 13.63 -4.92 -6.90
N ALA A 86 13.93 -4.51 -5.67
CA ALA A 86 15.14 -4.92 -4.97
C ALA A 86 14.79 -5.89 -3.84
N ILE A 87 15.20 -7.15 -4.01
CA ILE A 87 14.95 -8.26 -3.09
C ILE A 87 16.08 -8.41 -2.06
N HIS A 88 15.76 -9.00 -0.92
CA HIS A 88 16.69 -9.18 0.20
C HIS A 88 16.63 -10.59 0.81
N PRO A 89 17.00 -11.64 0.05
CA PRO A 89 16.81 -13.03 0.48
C PRO A 89 17.59 -13.41 1.75
N ASP A 90 18.67 -12.69 2.06
CA ASP A 90 19.55 -12.96 3.19
C ASP A 90 19.16 -12.24 4.49
N ARG A 91 18.10 -11.42 4.48
CA ARG A 91 17.59 -10.76 5.70
C ARG A 91 17.08 -11.80 6.73
N PRO A 92 16.86 -11.41 8.00
CA PRO A 92 16.12 -12.25 8.94
C PRO A 92 14.74 -12.61 8.38
N TRP A 93 14.20 -13.78 8.72
CA TRP A 93 12.91 -14.24 8.21
C TRP A 93 11.76 -13.28 8.56
N GLN A 94 11.84 -12.58 9.71
CA GLN A 94 10.86 -11.58 10.11
C GLN A 94 10.81 -10.35 9.16
N GLN A 95 11.88 -10.15 8.38
CA GLN A 95 12.02 -9.09 7.38
C GLN A 95 12.00 -9.65 5.95
N GLY A 96 11.43 -10.84 5.76
CA GLY A 96 11.21 -11.43 4.43
C GLY A 96 12.37 -12.24 3.86
N GLY A 97 13.47 -12.44 4.59
CA GLY A 97 14.54 -13.29 4.08
C GLY A 97 14.18 -14.78 4.05
N ILE A 98 14.64 -15.46 3.02
CA ILE A 98 14.28 -16.85 2.67
C ILE A 98 15.46 -17.82 2.75
N ALA A 99 16.66 -17.36 3.13
CA ALA A 99 17.87 -18.18 3.24
C ALA A 99 17.73 -19.39 4.21
N HIS A 100 16.76 -19.34 5.12
CA HIS A 100 16.45 -20.40 6.08
C HIS A 100 15.60 -21.55 5.49
N LEU A 101 15.07 -21.40 4.28
CA LEU A 101 14.24 -22.40 3.60
C LEU A 101 15.11 -23.36 2.77
N GLU A 102 14.54 -24.51 2.40
CA GLU A 102 15.16 -25.40 1.42
C GLU A 102 15.34 -24.72 0.06
N LYS A 103 16.35 -25.13 -0.69
CA LYS A 103 16.71 -24.47 -1.96
C LYS A 103 15.57 -24.51 -2.97
N GLU A 104 14.83 -25.61 -3.04
CA GLU A 104 13.69 -25.77 -3.92
C GLU A 104 12.60 -24.73 -3.63
N GLU A 105 12.33 -24.47 -2.35
CA GLU A 105 11.35 -23.49 -1.92
C GLU A 105 11.82 -22.06 -2.18
N GLN A 106 13.11 -21.77 -1.96
CA GLN A 106 13.69 -20.49 -2.33
C GLN A 106 13.54 -20.21 -3.83
N GLN A 107 13.85 -21.18 -4.69
CA GLN A 107 13.69 -21.04 -6.14
C GLN A 107 12.23 -20.86 -6.55
N ARG A 108 11.31 -21.59 -5.91
CA ARG A 108 9.86 -21.43 -6.15
C ARG A 108 9.40 -20.01 -5.82
N ILE A 109 9.83 -19.46 -4.68
CA ILE A 109 9.47 -18.10 -4.24
C ILE A 109 10.09 -17.06 -5.18
N LEU A 110 11.36 -17.21 -5.56
CA LEU A 110 12.03 -16.28 -6.48
C LEU A 110 11.34 -16.22 -7.84
N ALA A 111 10.90 -17.36 -8.36
CA ALA A 111 10.22 -17.46 -9.65
C ALA A 111 8.74 -17.00 -9.61
N SER A 112 8.17 -16.71 -8.45
CA SER A 112 6.74 -16.39 -8.35
C SER A 112 6.41 -14.97 -8.81
N THR A 113 5.37 -14.82 -9.64
CA THR A 113 4.94 -13.50 -10.14
C THR A 113 3.70 -12.96 -9.42
N GLU A 114 3.09 -13.76 -8.55
CA GLU A 114 1.98 -13.37 -7.70
C GLU A 114 1.93 -14.24 -6.44
N VAL A 115 1.82 -13.62 -5.28
CA VAL A 115 1.67 -14.32 -3.99
C VAL A 115 0.29 -15.00 -3.95
N PRO A 116 0.21 -16.32 -3.75
CA PRO A 116 -1.06 -17.01 -3.57
C PRO A 116 -1.82 -16.54 -2.33
N ARG A 117 -3.14 -16.75 -2.32
CA ARG A 117 -3.93 -16.57 -1.11
C ARG A 117 -3.40 -17.47 0.00
N HIS A 118 -3.22 -16.89 1.17
CA HIS A 118 -2.66 -17.56 2.33
C HIS A 118 -3.28 -16.96 3.59
N LEU A 119 -3.14 -17.68 4.71
CA LEU A 119 -3.42 -17.08 6.02
C LEU A 119 -2.20 -16.25 6.44
N CYS A 120 -2.45 -14.98 6.74
CA CYS A 120 -1.47 -14.11 7.41
C CYS A 120 -0.91 -14.84 8.66
N CYS A 121 0.33 -14.62 9.10
CA CYS A 121 1.29 -13.57 8.76
C CYS A 121 2.72 -14.13 8.68
N ARG A 122 2.81 -15.44 8.40
CA ARG A 122 4.05 -16.21 8.49
C ARG A 122 4.36 -16.97 7.20
N ASN A 123 3.60 -16.70 6.13
CA ASN A 123 3.87 -17.27 4.82
C ASN A 123 5.20 -16.65 4.30
N PRO A 124 6.24 -17.46 4.01
CA PRO A 124 7.54 -16.92 3.61
C PRO A 124 7.51 -16.15 2.29
N GLU A 125 6.71 -16.60 1.32
CA GLU A 125 6.56 -15.94 0.03
C GLU A 125 5.93 -14.55 0.18
N TRP A 126 4.89 -14.44 1.01
CA TRP A 126 4.30 -13.15 1.38
C TRP A 126 5.31 -12.21 2.01
N LEU A 127 6.04 -12.67 3.03
CA LEU A 127 7.04 -11.85 3.72
C LEU A 127 8.15 -11.41 2.75
N PHE A 128 8.59 -12.31 1.88
CA PHE A 128 9.58 -12.02 0.84
C PHE A 128 9.11 -10.92 -0.12
N ARG A 129 7.86 -11.00 -0.61
CA ARG A 129 7.32 -10.03 -1.58
C ARG A 129 6.88 -8.71 -0.95
N ILE A 130 6.43 -8.70 0.31
CA ILE A 130 5.95 -7.45 0.95
C ILE A 130 7.09 -6.59 1.51
N TYR A 131 8.24 -7.18 1.89
CA TYR A 131 9.39 -6.46 2.45
C TYR A 131 10.48 -6.11 1.43
N GLN A 132 10.23 -6.32 0.14
CA GLN A 132 11.13 -5.88 -0.92
C GLN A 132 11.08 -4.34 -1.08
N ASP A 133 12.18 -3.76 -1.52
CA ASP A 133 12.21 -2.34 -1.89
C ASP A 133 11.66 -2.19 -3.32
N THR A 134 10.92 -1.11 -3.57
CA THR A 134 10.25 -0.85 -4.85
C THR A 134 10.70 0.49 -5.42
N LEU A 135 11.25 0.47 -6.63
CA LEU A 135 11.46 1.67 -7.43
C LEU A 135 10.16 2.01 -8.16
N VAL A 136 9.50 3.10 -7.75
CA VAL A 136 8.21 3.49 -8.35
C VAL A 136 8.41 3.99 -9.78
N ASP A 137 7.76 3.34 -10.75
CA ASP A 137 7.68 3.83 -12.12
C ASP A 137 6.75 5.06 -12.18
N ILE A 138 7.36 6.25 -12.24
CA ILE A 138 6.63 7.52 -12.18
C ILE A 138 5.59 7.65 -13.31
N PRO A 139 5.86 7.31 -14.59
CA PRO A 139 4.85 7.38 -15.64
C PRO A 139 3.63 6.50 -15.36
N SER A 140 3.84 5.22 -15.01
CA SER A 140 2.76 4.28 -14.65
C SER A 140 1.97 4.77 -13.43
N PHE A 141 2.67 5.26 -12.40
CA PHE A 141 2.04 5.81 -11.21
C PHE A 141 1.14 7.01 -11.54
N LEU A 142 1.64 7.96 -12.36
CA LEU A 142 0.87 9.14 -12.76
C LEU A 142 -0.32 8.78 -13.64
N GLU A 143 -0.22 7.76 -14.49
CA GLU A 143 -1.34 7.25 -15.27
C GLU A 143 -2.46 6.73 -14.36
N VAL A 144 -2.13 5.82 -13.43
CA VAL A 144 -3.08 5.29 -12.44
C VAL A 144 -3.69 6.42 -11.60
N LEU A 145 -2.90 7.40 -11.20
CA LEU A 145 -3.40 8.54 -10.43
C LEU A 145 -4.38 9.39 -11.25
N ARG A 146 -4.07 9.68 -12.52
CA ARG A 146 -4.98 10.45 -13.40
C ARG A 146 -6.29 9.73 -13.63
N GLU A 147 -6.24 8.44 -13.96
CA GLU A 147 -7.45 7.63 -14.18
C GLU A 147 -8.26 7.48 -12.89
N GLY A 148 -7.59 7.15 -11.78
CA GLY A 148 -8.22 7.01 -10.48
C GLY A 148 -8.89 8.31 -10.01
N MET A 149 -8.33 9.48 -10.32
CA MET A 149 -8.94 10.75 -9.93
C MET A 149 -10.22 11.10 -10.72
N LYS A 150 -10.45 10.51 -11.90
CA LYS A 150 -11.69 10.72 -12.68
C LYS A 150 -12.93 10.15 -12.00
N SER A 151 -12.77 9.07 -11.23
CA SER A 151 -13.88 8.43 -10.50
C SER A 151 -14.14 9.03 -9.13
N LYS A 152 -13.41 10.09 -8.74
CA LYS A 152 -13.52 10.70 -7.42
C LYS A 152 -14.94 11.27 -7.20
N PRO A 153 -15.70 10.78 -6.20
CA PRO A 153 -17.06 11.22 -5.96
C PRO A 153 -17.09 12.69 -5.48
N ASN A 154 -18.10 13.43 -5.94
CA ASN A 154 -18.24 14.84 -5.64
C ASN A 154 -19.11 15.02 -4.37
N LEU A 155 -18.46 15.18 -3.22
CA LEU A 155 -19.12 15.26 -1.89
C LEU A 155 -20.25 16.30 -1.78
N LYS A 156 -20.27 17.32 -2.65
CA LYS A 156 -21.36 18.32 -2.67
C LYS A 156 -22.72 17.71 -3.04
N LYS A 157 -22.77 16.53 -3.65
CA LYS A 157 -24.02 15.85 -4.06
C LYS A 157 -24.61 14.92 -3.00
N THR A 158 -23.86 14.55 -1.96
CA THR A 158 -24.28 13.53 -0.97
C THR A 158 -25.04 14.11 0.23
N LYS A 159 -25.33 15.42 0.24
CA LYS A 159 -26.04 16.10 1.35
C LYS A 159 -27.55 15.82 1.43
N ILE A 160 -28.09 14.87 0.65
CA ILE A 160 -29.53 14.56 0.65
C ILE A 160 -29.72 13.05 0.78
N ALA A 161 -29.65 12.56 2.01
CA ALA A 161 -30.35 11.38 2.50
C ALA A 161 -30.10 11.31 4.02
N SER A 162 -30.97 11.97 4.79
CA SER A 162 -31.19 11.72 6.21
C SER A 162 -32.59 11.16 6.37
#